data_AF-A0A8J8HNW3-F1
#
_entry.id   AF-A0A8J8HNW3-F1
#
_cell.length_a   1.000
_cell.length_b   1.000
_cell.length_c   1.000
_cell.angle_alpha   90.00
_cell.angle_beta   90.00
_cell.angle_gamma   90.00
#
_symmetry.space_group_name_H-M   'P 1'
#
loop_
_entity.id
_entity.type
_entity.pdbx_description
1 polymer ?
#
loop_
_entity_poly.entity_id
_entity_poly.type
_entity_poly.pdbx_seq_one_letter_code
_entity_poly.pdbx_strand_id
1 'polypeptide(L)'
;MNADVFAEWMRRQGYRVVRTESSYWYNAAPGVLQAFPYHWVITPSASEIRPLMMRHGILAVRYSTPFEFTHGVASYHITLREPYSLDQLKAQARNGVKTGLDHFQIERIPFERLATEGWLLQQDTLDRQGRLRSMTRETWERLCRSASDLDGFEAWAATSDGELAAAVIVARQQSIFSVPFAMSHRRFLGNHVNNALFYAVSKELLGREGIESLFYTVQSLDAPANVDEFKFRMGLQIKFVRQCVDFNPLIRPFATPMAHRFARKLLQQDPSNPHIAKAEGMLRFHLEGRKPIGEQAWPERLLAERSMFLPPSKCFRKLKDILVTSATPFDINALVDLHGVCFSKHEHIPVRLGRPFLMAVYRWFVSSPDTSVLVARQGGRLVGFTTLSDHPYNLPMLWACRREMFRSYLRHPSALFDLELFQRLGGILANRLGGSAEKVAQIAFTGVDPAFQGQGIGKALKAASISVCRERGMVAISTGVRRQNQRARRLNEQAGFVEVPSLSTRRLVYLRLDLRD
;
A
#
# COMPACT_ATOMS: atom_id res chain seq x y z
N MET A 1 15.09 -21.22 14.09
CA MET A 1 13.69 -21.69 14.12
C MET A 1 12.93 -21.15 12.91
N ASN A 2 12.14 -21.98 12.24
CA ASN A 2 11.29 -21.60 11.11
C ASN A 2 9.84 -21.37 11.57
N ALA A 3 8.96 -20.96 10.65
CA ALA A 3 7.54 -20.73 10.96
C ALA A 3 6.80 -22.00 11.43
N ASP A 4 7.30 -23.20 11.13
CA ASP A 4 6.67 -24.47 11.51
C ASP A 4 6.67 -24.70 13.02
N VAL A 5 7.72 -24.29 13.75
CA VAL A 5 7.77 -24.42 15.22
C VAL A 5 6.73 -23.50 15.88
N PHE A 6 6.57 -22.28 15.37
CA PHE A 6 5.53 -21.37 15.85
C PHE A 6 4.12 -21.90 15.52
N ALA A 7 3.96 -22.54 14.36
CA ALA A 7 2.73 -23.24 14.02
C ALA A 7 2.45 -24.41 14.98
N GLU A 8 3.49 -25.15 15.37
CA GLU A 8 3.37 -26.23 16.35
C GLU A 8 2.97 -25.72 17.73
N TRP A 9 3.57 -24.63 18.21
CA TRP A 9 3.15 -23.96 19.44
C TRP A 9 1.67 -23.58 19.41
N MET A 10 1.15 -23.09 18.27
CA MET A 10 -0.27 -22.78 18.10
C MET A 10 -1.13 -24.06 18.15
N ARG A 11 -0.71 -25.15 17.51
CA ARG A 11 -1.46 -26.43 17.55
C ARG A 11 -1.57 -26.98 18.97
N ARG A 12 -0.49 -26.95 19.75
CA ARG A 12 -0.45 -27.41 21.14
C ARG A 12 -1.38 -26.64 22.08
N GLN A 13 -1.71 -25.39 21.74
CA GLN A 13 -2.71 -24.59 22.46
C GLN A 13 -4.16 -24.99 22.12
N GLY A 14 -4.36 -25.75 21.04
CA GLY A 14 -5.66 -26.15 20.50
C GLY A 14 -6.09 -25.32 19.29
N TYR A 15 -5.22 -24.49 18.71
CA TYR A 15 -5.54 -23.77 17.49
C TYR A 15 -5.41 -24.68 16.26
N ARG A 16 -6.36 -24.55 15.34
CA ARG A 16 -6.27 -25.09 13.99
C ARG A 16 -5.30 -24.23 13.20
N VAL A 17 -4.25 -24.84 12.64
CA VAL A 17 -3.30 -24.19 11.73
C VAL A 17 -3.38 -24.79 10.33
N VAL A 18 -3.46 -23.93 9.32
CA VAL A 18 -3.44 -24.28 7.89
C VAL A 18 -2.27 -23.58 7.22
N ARG A 19 -1.45 -24.30 6.46
CA ARG A 19 -0.38 -23.73 5.63
C ARG A 19 -0.88 -23.53 4.20
N THR A 20 -0.62 -22.37 3.62
CA THR A 20 -0.85 -22.07 2.20
C THR A 20 0.47 -21.66 1.53
N GLU A 21 0.41 -21.24 0.28
CA GLU A 21 1.58 -20.76 -0.47
C GLU A 21 2.18 -19.51 0.18
N SER A 22 1.34 -18.54 0.59
CA SER A 22 1.82 -17.26 1.11
C SER A 22 2.11 -17.26 2.62
N SER A 23 1.47 -18.12 3.41
CA SER A 23 1.51 -17.99 4.88
C SER A 23 1.04 -19.22 5.65
N TYR A 24 1.16 -19.15 6.98
CA TYR A 24 0.42 -20.00 7.90
C TYR A 24 -0.77 -19.23 8.43
N TRP A 25 -1.87 -19.93 8.67
CA TRP A 25 -3.13 -19.34 9.11
C TRP A 25 -3.63 -20.09 10.33
N TYR A 26 -3.94 -19.37 11.41
CA TYR A 26 -4.54 -19.99 12.60
C TYR A 26 -5.90 -19.38 12.93
N ASN A 27 -6.78 -20.15 13.58
CA ASN A 27 -8.10 -19.72 14.00
C ASN A 27 -8.04 -18.76 15.20
N ALA A 28 -7.71 -17.50 14.94
CA ALA A 28 -7.61 -16.46 15.97
C ALA A 28 -8.94 -16.11 16.66
N ALA A 29 -10.07 -16.42 16.03
CA ALA A 29 -11.40 -16.31 16.63
C ALA A 29 -12.36 -17.29 15.93
N PRO A 30 -13.57 -17.54 16.45
CA PRO A 30 -14.57 -18.38 15.78
C PRO A 30 -14.79 -17.95 14.32
N GLY A 31 -14.44 -18.83 13.38
CA GLY A 31 -14.56 -18.57 11.95
C GLY A 31 -13.59 -17.52 11.37
N VAL A 32 -12.57 -17.07 12.11
CA VAL A 32 -11.61 -16.08 11.61
C VAL A 32 -10.21 -16.67 11.59
N LEU A 33 -9.56 -16.64 10.43
CA LEU A 33 -8.14 -16.98 10.30
C LEU A 33 -7.26 -15.71 10.31
N GLN A 34 -6.12 -15.81 10.97
CA GLN A 34 -5.08 -14.77 10.99
C GLN A 34 -3.80 -15.35 10.39
N ALA A 35 -3.21 -14.64 9.44
CA ALA A 35 -1.91 -14.98 8.87
C ALA A 35 -0.77 -14.79 9.89
N PHE A 36 0.19 -15.70 9.87
CA PHE A 36 1.44 -15.62 10.61
C PHE A 36 2.57 -16.37 9.86
N PRO A 37 3.86 -16.12 10.16
CA PRO A 37 4.43 -15.14 11.09
C PRO A 37 3.93 -13.71 10.94
N TYR A 38 3.69 -13.02 12.05
CA TYR A 38 3.03 -11.70 12.04
C TYR A 38 3.84 -10.59 11.35
N HIS A 39 5.17 -10.76 11.26
CA HIS A 39 6.07 -9.85 10.56
C HIS A 39 6.05 -10.04 9.04
N TRP A 40 5.44 -11.13 8.53
CA TRP A 40 5.29 -11.33 7.10
C TRP A 40 4.31 -10.34 6.51
N VAL A 41 4.70 -9.85 5.34
CA VAL A 41 3.92 -8.94 4.52
C VAL A 41 3.67 -9.67 3.21
N ILE A 42 2.44 -10.14 3.03
CA ILE A 42 2.06 -11.12 2.00
C ILE A 42 1.08 -10.49 1.01
N THR A 43 0.99 -11.05 -0.19
CA THR A 43 0.00 -10.66 -1.21
C THR A 43 -0.70 -11.91 -1.74
N PRO A 44 -1.50 -12.59 -0.91
CA PRO A 44 -2.13 -13.85 -1.29
C PRO A 44 -3.07 -13.64 -2.48
N SER A 45 -3.09 -14.61 -3.39
CA SER A 45 -3.95 -14.54 -4.57
C SER A 45 -5.41 -14.84 -4.22
N ALA A 46 -6.35 -14.37 -5.05
CA ALA A 46 -7.76 -14.74 -4.87
C ALA A 46 -7.99 -16.27 -4.98
N SER A 47 -7.17 -16.95 -5.79
CA SER A 47 -7.14 -18.42 -5.93
C SER A 47 -6.61 -19.15 -4.71
N GLU A 48 -5.86 -18.48 -3.82
CA GLU A 48 -5.40 -19.02 -2.55
C GLU A 48 -6.44 -18.81 -1.44
N ILE A 49 -6.92 -17.57 -1.29
CA ILE A 49 -7.81 -17.18 -0.19
C ILE A 49 -9.21 -17.78 -0.34
N ARG A 50 -9.77 -17.82 -1.55
CA ARG A 50 -11.14 -18.32 -1.74
C ARG A 50 -11.29 -19.80 -1.38
N PRO A 51 -10.44 -20.73 -1.85
CA PRO A 51 -10.51 -22.12 -1.42
C PRO A 51 -10.25 -22.31 0.07
N LEU A 52 -9.30 -21.55 0.66
CA LEU A 52 -9.04 -21.57 2.10
C LEU A 52 -10.32 -21.26 2.88
N MET A 53 -11.06 -20.22 2.50
CA MET A 53 -12.29 -19.85 3.19
C MET A 53 -13.42 -20.86 2.97
N MET A 54 -13.63 -21.29 1.73
CA MET A 54 -14.74 -22.18 1.36
C MET A 54 -14.58 -23.59 1.92
N ARG A 55 -13.38 -24.18 1.83
CA ARG A 55 -13.14 -25.57 2.29
C ARG A 55 -13.15 -25.71 3.79
N HIS A 56 -12.74 -24.68 4.52
CA HIS A 56 -12.59 -24.73 5.97
C HIS A 56 -13.73 -24.04 6.73
N GLY A 57 -14.77 -23.55 6.04
CA GLY A 57 -15.92 -22.88 6.65
C GLY A 57 -15.52 -21.58 7.37
N ILE A 58 -14.50 -20.89 6.87
CA ILE A 58 -13.97 -19.66 7.49
C ILE A 58 -14.82 -18.48 7.02
N LEU A 59 -15.19 -17.62 7.95
CA LEU A 59 -15.97 -16.41 7.74
C LEU A 59 -15.10 -15.27 7.23
N ALA A 60 -13.89 -15.10 7.79
CA ALA A 60 -12.98 -14.04 7.36
C ALA A 60 -11.51 -14.42 7.55
N VAL A 61 -10.64 -13.77 6.78
CA VAL A 61 -9.19 -13.85 6.94
C VAL A 61 -8.62 -12.46 7.23
N ARG A 62 -7.56 -12.39 8.04
CA ARG A 62 -6.79 -11.17 8.31
C ARG A 62 -5.31 -11.37 8.05
N TYR A 63 -4.69 -10.43 7.35
CA TYR A 63 -3.27 -10.46 7.00
C TYR A 63 -2.72 -9.06 6.74
N SER A 64 -1.40 -8.95 6.67
CA SER A 64 -0.70 -7.70 6.33
C SER A 64 -0.14 -7.78 4.91
N THR A 65 -0.24 -6.68 4.15
CA THR A 65 0.25 -6.55 2.77
C THR A 65 1.19 -5.36 2.64
N PRO A 66 1.98 -5.26 1.55
CA PRO A 66 2.81 -4.08 1.31
C PRO A 66 1.97 -2.81 1.29
N PHE A 67 2.57 -1.66 1.61
CA PHE A 67 1.82 -0.42 1.71
C PHE A 67 1.26 0.05 0.36
N GLU A 68 1.94 -0.33 -0.71
CA GLU A 68 1.61 -0.08 -2.12
C GLU A 68 0.43 -0.94 -2.59
N PHE A 69 0.03 -1.96 -1.82
CA PHE A 69 -1.10 -2.81 -2.17
C PHE A 69 -2.39 -2.00 -2.26
N THR A 70 -3.27 -2.35 -3.19
CA THR A 70 -4.44 -1.52 -3.51
C THR A 70 -5.57 -1.64 -2.48
N HIS A 71 -5.59 -2.74 -1.73
CA HIS A 71 -6.63 -3.06 -0.76
C HIS A 71 -6.08 -3.04 0.67
N GLY A 72 -6.98 -2.91 1.64
CA GLY A 72 -6.63 -2.89 3.05
C GLY A 72 -6.44 -1.48 3.60
N VAL A 73 -6.47 -1.40 4.92
CA VAL A 73 -6.39 -0.16 5.68
C VAL A 73 -4.94 0.25 5.88
N ALA A 74 -4.65 1.53 5.67
CA ALA A 74 -3.37 2.14 6.06
C ALA A 74 -3.05 1.80 7.53
N SER A 75 -1.94 1.10 7.74
CA SER A 75 -1.62 0.53 9.04
C SER A 75 -0.11 0.41 9.23
N TYR A 76 0.31 -0.17 10.34
CA TYR A 76 1.72 -0.34 10.67
C TYR A 76 2.01 -1.63 11.43
N HIS A 77 3.23 -2.11 11.23
CA HIS A 77 3.93 -3.02 12.12
C HIS A 77 4.83 -2.20 13.03
N ILE A 78 5.04 -2.68 14.25
CA ILE A 78 5.95 -2.05 15.22
C ILE A 78 7.18 -2.94 15.34
N THR A 79 8.34 -2.40 14.96
CA THR A 79 9.60 -3.13 14.91
C THR A 79 10.72 -2.40 15.65
N LEU A 80 11.73 -3.14 16.10
CA LEU A 80 12.97 -2.62 16.66
C LEU A 80 14.15 -3.20 15.90
N ARG A 81 15.20 -2.41 15.66
CA ARG A 81 16.40 -2.80 14.91
C ARG A 81 17.66 -2.33 15.63
N GLU A 82 18.78 -2.91 15.26
CA GLU A 82 20.09 -2.43 15.68
C GLU A 82 20.49 -1.10 15.01
N PRO A 83 21.38 -0.32 15.64
CA PRO A 83 21.84 -0.48 17.03
C PRO A 83 20.70 -0.16 18.01
N TYR A 84 20.66 -0.81 19.18
CA TYR A 84 19.70 -0.49 20.26
C TYR A 84 20.41 -0.21 21.58
N SER A 85 20.46 1.05 21.98
CA SER A 85 21.18 1.51 23.18
C SER A 85 20.39 2.57 23.96
N LEU A 86 20.78 2.81 25.22
CA LEU A 86 20.16 3.84 26.07
C LEU A 86 20.17 5.23 25.42
N ASP A 87 21.20 5.56 24.64
CA ASP A 87 21.40 6.90 24.09
C ASP A 87 20.39 7.24 23.00
N GLN A 88 19.83 6.22 22.35
CA GLN A 88 18.78 6.38 21.35
C GLN A 88 17.39 6.59 21.97
N LEU A 89 17.23 6.26 23.25
CA LEU A 89 15.97 6.45 23.96
C LEU A 89 15.78 7.91 24.35
N LYS A 90 14.54 8.39 24.29
CA LYS A 90 14.17 9.70 24.84
C LYS A 90 14.47 9.75 26.33
N ALA A 91 14.80 10.93 26.86
CA ALA A 91 15.23 11.11 28.25
C ALA A 91 14.29 10.45 29.28
N GLN A 92 12.97 10.60 29.13
CA GLN A 92 11.98 9.94 29.99
C GLN A 92 12.11 8.41 29.98
N ALA A 93 12.24 7.82 28.79
CA ALA A 93 12.35 6.38 28.63
C ALA A 93 13.66 5.86 29.21
N ARG A 94 14.77 6.55 28.90
CA ARG A 94 16.11 6.25 29.41
C ARG A 94 16.17 6.30 30.95
N ASN A 95 15.59 7.33 31.56
CA ASN A 95 15.54 7.43 33.02
C ASN A 95 14.69 6.30 33.61
N GLY A 96 13.53 6.00 33.02
CA GLY A 96 12.71 4.86 33.46
C GLY A 96 13.44 3.52 33.32
N VAL A 97 14.25 3.33 32.28
CA VAL A 97 15.09 2.13 32.16
C VAL A 97 16.12 2.06 33.28
N LYS A 98 16.86 3.15 33.54
CA LYS A 98 17.86 3.18 34.61
C LYS A 98 17.24 2.86 35.98
N THR A 99 16.21 3.61 36.36
CA THR A 99 15.48 3.40 37.61
C THR A 99 14.93 1.98 37.71
N GLY A 100 14.34 1.44 36.64
CA GLY A 100 13.84 0.07 36.67
C GLY A 100 14.96 -0.97 36.83
N LEU A 101 16.12 -0.78 36.18
CA LEU A 101 17.26 -1.68 36.34
C LEU A 101 17.89 -1.62 37.75
N ASP A 102 17.70 -0.51 38.47
CA ASP A 102 18.10 -0.40 39.89
C ASP A 102 17.18 -1.21 40.83
N HIS A 103 15.95 -1.52 40.41
CA HIS A 103 14.93 -2.20 41.23
C HIS A 103 14.68 -3.66 40.85
N PHE A 104 15.00 -4.06 39.62
CA PHE A 104 14.61 -5.35 39.08
C PHE A 104 15.78 -6.09 38.46
N GLN A 105 15.87 -7.38 38.78
CA GLN A 105 16.73 -8.31 38.07
C GLN A 105 16.01 -8.81 36.81
N ILE A 106 16.67 -8.77 35.66
CA ILE A 106 16.13 -9.27 34.40
C ILE A 106 16.79 -10.60 34.07
N GLU A 107 15.98 -11.65 33.94
CA GLU A 107 16.49 -13.01 33.73
C GLU A 107 15.56 -13.85 32.85
N ARG A 108 16.12 -14.93 32.29
CA ARG A 108 15.33 -15.99 31.66
C ARG A 108 14.74 -16.86 32.75
N ILE A 109 13.46 -17.21 32.62
CA ILE A 109 12.78 -18.12 33.56
C ILE A 109 12.24 -19.36 32.85
N PRO A 110 12.06 -20.48 33.55
CA PRO A 110 11.36 -21.64 33.00
C PRO A 110 9.90 -21.31 32.67
N PHE A 111 9.38 -21.89 31.58
CA PHE A 111 7.96 -21.74 31.21
C PHE A 111 7.00 -22.28 32.27
N GLU A 112 7.40 -23.28 33.08
CA GLU A 112 6.56 -23.78 34.17
C GLU A 112 6.34 -22.72 35.26
N ARG A 113 7.39 -21.95 35.59
CA ARG A 113 7.26 -20.81 36.51
C ARG A 113 6.34 -19.74 35.95
N LEU A 114 6.47 -19.43 34.66
CA LEU A 114 5.58 -18.48 33.99
C LEU A 114 4.12 -18.99 33.93
N ALA A 115 3.91 -20.29 33.76
CA ALA A 115 2.58 -20.90 33.76
C ALA A 115 1.87 -20.71 35.11
N THR A 116 2.58 -20.96 36.22
CA THR A 116 2.02 -20.94 37.57
C THR A 116 1.95 -19.54 38.18
N GLU A 117 3.08 -18.84 38.26
CA GLU A 117 3.19 -17.52 38.88
C GLU A 117 2.75 -16.39 37.93
N GLY A 118 3.00 -16.56 36.63
CA GLY A 118 2.70 -15.53 35.61
C GLY A 118 1.21 -15.27 35.40
N TRP A 119 0.31 -16.16 35.87
CA TRP A 119 -1.12 -15.92 35.81
C TRP A 119 -1.54 -14.65 36.56
N LEU A 120 -0.91 -14.36 37.71
CA LEU A 120 -1.20 -13.13 38.48
C LEU A 120 -0.86 -11.87 37.66
N LEU A 121 0.26 -11.90 36.94
CA LEU A 121 0.64 -10.81 36.02
C LEU A 121 -0.35 -10.67 34.87
N GLN A 122 -0.77 -11.80 34.28
CA GLN A 122 -1.69 -11.82 33.14
C GLN A 122 -3.06 -11.31 33.54
N GLN A 123 -3.60 -11.81 34.65
CA GLN A 123 -4.90 -11.41 35.18
C GLN A 123 -4.91 -9.92 35.49
N ASP A 124 -3.88 -9.40 36.17
CA ASP A 124 -3.76 -7.97 36.45
C ASP A 124 -3.69 -7.13 35.15
N THR A 125 -2.92 -7.59 34.17
CA THR A 125 -2.80 -6.92 32.87
C THR A 125 -4.14 -6.90 32.13
N LEU A 126 -4.87 -8.02 32.14
CA LEU A 126 -6.20 -8.12 31.53
C LEU A 126 -7.22 -7.23 32.24
N ASP A 127 -7.20 -7.18 33.57
CA ASP A 127 -8.06 -6.30 34.36
C ASP A 127 -7.84 -4.82 34.02
N ARG A 128 -6.58 -4.37 34.05
CA ARG A 128 -6.22 -2.99 33.68
C ARG A 128 -6.62 -2.61 32.25
N GLN A 129 -6.69 -3.59 31.35
CA GLN A 129 -7.08 -3.38 29.96
C GLN A 129 -8.59 -3.54 29.72
N GLY A 130 -9.39 -3.88 30.75
CA GLY A 130 -10.82 -4.17 30.59
C GLY A 130 -11.10 -5.47 29.83
N ARG A 131 -10.19 -6.45 29.93
CA ARG A 131 -10.12 -7.67 29.12
C ARG A 131 -10.17 -8.96 29.93
N LEU A 132 -10.62 -8.94 31.19
CA LEU A 132 -10.68 -10.12 32.07
C LEU A 132 -11.33 -11.36 31.42
N ARG A 133 -12.31 -11.17 30.54
CA ARG A 133 -13.01 -12.25 29.82
C ARG A 133 -12.22 -12.85 28.66
N SER A 134 -11.02 -12.34 28.35
CA SER A 134 -10.27 -12.75 27.15
C SER A 134 -9.46 -14.03 27.34
N MET A 135 -9.23 -14.47 28.57
CA MET A 135 -8.37 -15.62 28.87
C MET A 135 -8.68 -16.17 30.26
N THR A 136 -8.64 -17.50 30.40
CA THR A 136 -8.71 -18.18 31.71
C THR A 136 -7.32 -18.61 32.18
N ARG A 137 -7.20 -18.98 33.45
CA ARG A 137 -5.95 -19.53 34.01
C ARG A 137 -5.50 -20.79 33.28
N GLU A 138 -6.42 -21.71 33.00
CA GLU A 138 -6.13 -22.98 32.31
C GLU A 138 -5.64 -22.71 30.89
N THR A 139 -6.21 -21.70 30.22
CA THR A 139 -5.77 -21.27 28.89
C THR A 139 -4.36 -20.70 28.94
N TRP A 140 -4.05 -19.87 29.95
CA TRP A 140 -2.72 -19.31 30.19
C TRP A 140 -1.68 -20.39 30.48
N GLU A 141 -1.98 -21.31 31.38
CA GLU A 141 -1.08 -22.40 31.75
C GLU A 141 -0.77 -23.29 30.55
N ARG A 142 -1.78 -23.64 29.74
CA ARG A 142 -1.60 -24.40 28.49
C ARG A 142 -0.68 -23.67 27.52
N LEU A 143 -0.88 -22.36 27.35
CA LEU A 143 -0.08 -21.52 26.46
C LEU A 143 1.41 -21.49 26.85
N CYS A 144 1.69 -21.39 28.14
CA CYS A 144 3.06 -21.39 28.66
C CYS A 144 3.69 -22.78 28.49
N ARG A 145 3.00 -23.82 28.97
CA ARG A 145 3.51 -25.20 28.91
C ARG A 145 3.68 -25.71 27.48
N SER A 146 2.90 -25.24 26.52
CA SER A 146 3.07 -25.64 25.12
C SER A 146 4.40 -25.19 24.49
N ALA A 147 5.13 -24.27 25.12
CA ALA A 147 6.40 -23.72 24.63
C ALA A 147 7.66 -24.35 25.28
N SER A 148 7.53 -25.15 26.34
CA SER A 148 8.66 -25.56 27.21
C SER A 148 9.80 -26.31 26.51
N ASP A 149 9.49 -27.02 25.44
CA ASP A 149 10.37 -27.90 24.65
C ASP A 149 10.48 -27.44 23.19
N LEU A 150 9.97 -26.26 22.86
CA LEU A 150 10.03 -25.73 21.50
C LEU A 150 11.22 -24.78 21.34
N ASP A 151 12.19 -25.22 20.53
CA ASP A 151 13.38 -24.43 20.19
C ASP A 151 13.01 -23.03 19.70
N GLY A 152 13.63 -22.01 20.28
CA GLY A 152 13.44 -20.61 19.88
C GLY A 152 12.35 -19.86 20.64
N PHE A 153 11.62 -20.51 21.55
CA PHE A 153 10.78 -19.85 22.55
C PHE A 153 11.57 -19.56 23.83
N GLU A 154 11.41 -18.36 24.37
CA GLU A 154 12.01 -17.97 25.65
C GLU A 154 11.00 -17.19 26.49
N ALA A 155 10.98 -17.47 27.80
CA ALA A 155 10.32 -16.65 28.80
C ALA A 155 11.36 -15.81 29.53
N TRP A 156 11.12 -14.51 29.61
CA TRP A 156 11.95 -13.55 30.33
C TRP A 156 11.11 -12.86 31.40
N ALA A 157 11.70 -12.56 32.54
CA ALA A 157 11.04 -11.91 33.65
C ALA A 157 11.88 -10.79 34.25
N ALA A 158 11.16 -9.83 34.85
CA ALA A 158 11.71 -8.91 35.83
C ALA A 158 11.31 -9.42 37.22
N THR A 159 12.28 -9.64 38.09
CA THR A 159 12.08 -10.13 39.46
C THR A 159 12.52 -9.09 40.49
N SER A 160 11.84 -9.08 41.63
CA SER A 160 12.17 -8.27 42.81
C SER A 160 11.93 -9.13 44.05
N ASP A 161 12.97 -9.37 44.85
CA ASP A 161 12.94 -10.24 46.03
C ASP A 161 12.36 -11.64 45.76
N GLY A 162 12.71 -12.20 44.59
CA GLY A 162 12.23 -13.51 44.15
C GLY A 162 10.82 -13.51 43.56
N GLU A 163 10.07 -12.42 43.63
CA GLU A 163 8.72 -12.31 43.06
C GLU A 163 8.74 -11.87 41.60
N LEU A 164 7.85 -12.43 40.76
CA LEU A 164 7.65 -11.96 39.39
C LEU A 164 6.95 -10.58 39.38
N ALA A 165 7.61 -9.58 38.81
CA ALA A 165 7.08 -8.24 38.66
C ALA A 165 6.51 -7.98 37.24
N ALA A 166 7.18 -8.52 36.22
CA ALA A 166 6.77 -8.48 34.83
C ALA A 166 7.35 -9.68 34.08
N ALA A 167 6.74 -10.04 32.94
CA ALA A 167 7.25 -11.09 32.07
C ALA A 167 6.95 -10.83 30.59
N VAL A 168 7.75 -11.42 29.72
CA VAL A 168 7.51 -11.48 28.27
C VAL A 168 7.79 -12.89 27.75
N ILE A 169 7.00 -13.31 26.77
CA ILE A 169 7.31 -14.48 25.93
C ILE A 169 7.85 -13.94 24.63
N VAL A 170 8.99 -14.47 24.19
CA VAL A 170 9.58 -14.17 22.88
C VAL A 170 9.74 -15.45 22.06
N ALA A 171 9.61 -15.32 20.75
CA ALA A 171 9.74 -16.45 19.82
C ALA A 171 10.59 -16.06 18.60
N ARG A 172 11.71 -16.77 18.39
CA ARG A 172 12.62 -16.58 17.26
C ARG A 172 12.04 -17.19 15.99
N GLN A 173 11.83 -16.40 14.95
CA GLN A 173 11.45 -16.83 13.62
C GLN A 173 12.52 -16.34 12.65
N GLN A 174 13.43 -17.22 12.25
CA GLN A 174 14.62 -16.91 11.44
C GLN A 174 15.51 -15.85 12.12
N SER A 175 15.73 -14.71 11.46
CA SER A 175 16.50 -13.56 11.95
C SER A 175 15.65 -12.56 12.74
N ILE A 176 14.40 -12.89 13.07
CA ILE A 176 13.47 -11.97 13.75
C ILE A 176 12.95 -12.61 15.03
N PHE A 177 12.98 -11.89 16.15
CA PHE A 177 12.23 -12.29 17.35
C PHE A 177 10.86 -11.61 17.38
N SER A 178 9.82 -12.36 17.70
CA SER A 178 8.48 -11.83 17.96
C SER A 178 8.18 -11.77 19.46
N VAL A 179 7.37 -10.80 19.90
CA VAL A 179 6.95 -10.65 21.32
C VAL A 179 5.44 -10.93 21.44
N PRO A 180 5.00 -12.21 21.42
CA PRO A 180 3.57 -12.54 21.44
C PRO A 180 2.86 -12.12 22.74
N PHE A 181 3.54 -12.13 23.88
CA PHE A 181 2.95 -11.78 25.18
C PHE A 181 3.89 -10.91 26.02
N ALA A 182 3.32 -9.90 26.66
CA ALA A 182 3.98 -9.04 27.63
C ALA A 182 2.98 -8.66 28.72
N MET A 183 3.42 -8.76 29.98
CA MET A 183 2.56 -8.59 31.16
C MET A 183 3.33 -8.00 32.33
N SER A 184 2.62 -7.31 33.21
CA SER A 184 3.17 -6.77 34.44
C SER A 184 2.11 -6.55 35.49
N HIS A 185 2.52 -6.64 36.75
CA HIS A 185 1.67 -6.32 37.88
C HIS A 185 1.61 -4.81 38.11
N ARG A 186 0.41 -4.25 38.31
CA ARG A 186 0.19 -2.79 38.45
C ARG A 186 1.03 -2.13 39.54
N ARG A 187 1.28 -2.85 40.63
CA ARG A 187 2.05 -2.38 41.78
C ARG A 187 3.50 -2.01 41.44
N PHE A 188 4.08 -2.58 40.39
CA PHE A 188 5.46 -2.34 39.97
C PHE A 188 5.58 -1.34 38.81
N LEU A 189 4.46 -0.80 38.30
CA LEU A 189 4.49 0.16 37.19
C LEU A 189 5.15 1.48 37.57
N GLY A 190 5.00 1.91 38.83
CA GLY A 190 5.65 3.11 39.38
C GLY A 190 7.17 3.00 39.42
N ASN A 191 7.70 1.78 39.50
CA ASN A 191 9.13 1.48 39.54
C ASN A 191 9.71 1.20 38.14
N HIS A 192 8.95 1.46 37.08
CA HIS A 192 9.39 1.30 35.69
C HIS A 192 9.76 -0.14 35.29
N VAL A 193 9.12 -1.15 35.88
CA VAL A 193 9.39 -2.58 35.58
C VAL A 193 9.34 -2.91 34.08
N ASN A 194 8.37 -2.35 33.35
CA ASN A 194 8.23 -2.60 31.91
C ASN A 194 9.37 -1.98 31.11
N ASN A 195 9.89 -0.82 31.52
CA ASN A 195 11.01 -0.18 30.82
C ASN A 195 12.27 -1.04 30.95
N ALA A 196 12.59 -1.48 32.18
CA ALA A 196 13.74 -2.31 32.46
C ALA A 196 13.68 -3.65 31.71
N LEU A 197 12.57 -4.39 31.86
CA LEU A 197 12.37 -5.67 31.19
C LEU A 197 12.48 -5.52 29.67
N PHE A 198 11.74 -4.56 29.10
CA PHE A 198 11.70 -4.39 27.66
C PHE A 198 13.06 -4.00 27.10
N TYR A 199 13.78 -3.06 27.72
CA TYR A 199 15.10 -2.64 27.26
C TYR A 199 16.13 -3.77 27.35
N ALA A 200 16.23 -4.43 28.52
CA ALA A 200 17.24 -5.46 28.75
C ALA A 200 17.04 -6.65 27.81
N VAL A 201 15.81 -7.16 27.68
CA VAL A 201 15.48 -8.26 26.77
C VAL A 201 15.73 -7.84 25.32
N SER A 202 15.27 -6.65 24.91
CA SER A 202 15.45 -6.22 23.52
C SER A 202 16.92 -6.04 23.13
N LYS A 203 17.74 -5.48 24.02
CA LYS A 203 19.18 -5.30 23.82
C LYS A 203 19.87 -6.66 23.73
N GLU A 204 19.57 -7.57 24.65
CA GLU A 204 20.10 -8.93 24.65
C GLU A 204 19.76 -9.67 23.35
N LEU A 205 18.49 -9.68 22.94
CA LEU A 205 18.04 -10.41 21.76
C LEU A 205 18.62 -9.84 20.45
N LEU A 206 18.69 -8.52 20.33
CA LEU A 206 19.26 -7.87 19.14
C LEU A 206 20.78 -8.08 19.04
N GLY A 207 21.49 -8.11 20.16
CA GLY A 207 22.94 -8.36 20.18
C GLY A 207 23.36 -9.79 19.85
N ARG A 208 22.42 -10.71 19.59
CA ARG A 208 22.71 -12.09 19.19
C ARG A 208 23.01 -12.17 17.70
N GLU A 209 24.00 -12.98 17.35
CA GLU A 209 24.39 -13.19 15.96
C GLU A 209 23.23 -13.67 15.09
N GLY A 210 23.09 -13.05 13.91
CA GLY A 210 22.07 -13.38 12.92
C GLY A 210 20.66 -12.89 13.26
N ILE A 211 20.50 -11.98 14.23
CA ILE A 211 19.24 -11.29 14.51
C ILE A 211 19.25 -9.92 13.84
N GLU A 212 18.26 -9.68 12.98
CA GLU A 212 18.10 -8.41 12.25
C GLU A 212 17.16 -7.44 12.97
N SER A 213 16.12 -7.97 13.61
CA SER A 213 15.09 -7.12 14.22
C SER A 213 14.22 -7.86 15.25
N LEU A 214 13.53 -7.07 16.07
CA LEU A 214 12.39 -7.52 16.86
C LEU A 214 11.10 -7.04 16.20
N PHE A 215 10.15 -7.95 16.05
CA PHE A 215 8.77 -7.65 15.71
C PHE A 215 7.91 -7.64 16.97
N TYR A 216 7.35 -6.49 17.33
CA TYR A 216 6.54 -6.42 18.53
C TYR A 216 5.09 -6.78 18.26
N THR A 217 4.43 -6.04 17.37
CA THR A 217 3.02 -6.30 17.06
C THR A 217 2.60 -5.66 15.74
N VAL A 218 1.50 -6.17 15.19
CA VAL A 218 0.69 -5.47 14.19
C VAL A 218 -0.19 -4.46 14.91
N GLN A 219 -0.46 -3.29 14.33
CA GLN A 219 -1.46 -2.36 14.86
C GLN A 219 -2.76 -3.11 15.20
N SER A 220 -3.27 -2.91 16.41
CA SER A 220 -4.46 -3.63 16.86
C SER A 220 -5.71 -3.26 16.05
N LEU A 221 -6.65 -4.21 15.93
CA LEU A 221 -7.96 -3.92 15.37
C LEU A 221 -8.83 -3.15 16.35
N ASP A 222 -8.74 -3.49 17.62
CA ASP A 222 -9.73 -3.18 18.67
C ASP A 222 -9.12 -2.49 19.89
N ALA A 223 -7.80 -2.30 19.90
CA ALA A 223 -7.13 -1.57 20.97
C ALA A 223 -6.99 -0.08 20.63
N PRO A 224 -7.10 0.82 21.63
CA PRO A 224 -6.85 2.23 21.44
C PRO A 224 -5.38 2.51 21.08
N ALA A 225 -5.14 3.60 20.34
CA ALA A 225 -3.81 3.95 19.82
C ALA A 225 -2.76 4.20 20.93
N ASN A 226 -3.21 4.57 22.14
CA ASN A 226 -2.33 4.80 23.28
C ASN A 226 -1.60 3.53 23.75
N VAL A 227 -2.10 2.33 23.42
CA VAL A 227 -1.44 1.05 23.74
C VAL A 227 -0.05 0.94 23.07
N ASP A 228 0.18 1.69 21.99
CA ASP A 228 1.47 1.70 21.28
C ASP A 228 2.43 2.81 21.75
N GLU A 229 1.97 3.77 22.55
CA GLU A 229 2.81 4.89 23.01
C GLU A 229 4.02 4.44 23.81
N PHE A 230 3.84 3.45 24.68
CA PHE A 230 4.94 2.84 25.40
C PHE A 230 6.03 2.34 24.43
N LYS A 231 5.63 1.67 23.35
CA LYS A 231 6.55 1.07 22.37
C LYS A 231 7.36 2.14 21.65
N PHE A 232 6.69 3.19 21.15
CA PHE A 232 7.39 4.30 20.50
C PHE A 232 8.31 5.06 21.45
N ARG A 233 7.93 5.20 22.73
CA ARG A 233 8.79 5.78 23.76
C ARG A 233 10.03 4.92 24.02
N MET A 234 9.91 3.60 23.87
CA MET A 234 11.04 2.65 23.94
C MET A 234 11.82 2.54 22.62
N GLY A 235 11.68 3.48 21.68
CA GLY A 235 12.50 3.54 20.47
C GLY A 235 12.04 2.64 19.31
N LEU A 236 10.88 1.99 19.43
CA LEU A 236 10.35 1.18 18.34
C LEU A 236 9.90 2.07 17.19
N GLN A 237 10.08 1.55 15.98
CA GLN A 237 9.79 2.21 14.73
C GLN A 237 8.56 1.62 14.05
N ILE A 238 7.95 2.43 13.21
CA ILE A 238 6.82 2.04 12.36
C ILE A 238 7.36 1.47 11.06
N LYS A 239 6.88 0.29 10.68
CA LYS A 239 6.96 -0.23 9.31
C LYS A 239 5.57 -0.12 8.68
N PHE A 240 5.45 0.70 7.66
CA PHE A 240 4.21 0.92 6.91
C PHE A 240 3.73 -0.38 6.26
N VAL A 241 2.48 -0.75 6.52
CA VAL A 241 1.80 -1.88 5.87
C VAL A 241 0.35 -1.54 5.61
N ARG A 242 -0.35 -2.38 4.86
CA ARG A 242 -1.81 -2.40 4.90
C ARG A 242 -2.30 -3.63 5.62
N GLN A 243 -3.33 -3.45 6.44
CA GLN A 243 -4.04 -4.58 7.02
C GLN A 243 -5.28 -4.89 6.19
N CYS A 244 -5.34 -6.12 5.68
CA CYS A 244 -6.45 -6.61 4.91
C CYS A 244 -7.36 -7.48 5.80
N VAL A 245 -8.66 -7.26 5.66
CA VAL A 245 -9.70 -8.14 6.17
C VAL A 245 -10.60 -8.53 5.01
N ASP A 246 -10.54 -9.81 4.63
CA ASP A 246 -11.35 -10.36 3.56
C ASP A 246 -12.39 -11.32 4.12
N PHE A 247 -13.65 -11.05 3.80
CA PHE A 247 -14.76 -11.91 4.16
C PHE A 247 -14.99 -13.00 3.11
N ASN A 248 -15.44 -14.15 3.56
CA ASN A 248 -15.88 -15.25 2.72
C ASN A 248 -16.88 -14.75 1.67
N PRO A 249 -16.75 -15.12 0.38
CA PRO A 249 -17.62 -14.62 -0.67
C PRO A 249 -19.12 -14.76 -0.39
N LEU A 250 -19.53 -15.80 0.36
CA LEU A 250 -20.93 -16.03 0.72
C LEU A 250 -21.45 -15.03 1.75
N ILE A 251 -20.60 -14.57 2.67
CA ILE A 251 -21.01 -13.64 3.74
C ILE A 251 -20.61 -12.19 3.47
N ARG A 252 -19.68 -11.96 2.54
CA ARG A 252 -19.19 -10.65 2.14
C ARG A 252 -20.32 -9.66 1.80
N PRO A 253 -21.44 -10.05 1.14
CA PRO A 253 -22.56 -9.14 0.92
C PRO A 253 -23.18 -8.57 2.19
N PHE A 254 -23.03 -9.24 3.34
CA PHE A 254 -23.53 -8.78 4.64
C PHE A 254 -22.53 -7.90 5.40
N ALA A 255 -21.26 -7.86 4.98
CA ALA A 255 -20.23 -6.96 5.54
C ALA A 255 -20.45 -5.51 5.06
N THR A 256 -21.57 -4.92 5.48
CA THR A 256 -22.06 -3.61 5.04
C THR A 256 -21.85 -2.54 6.11
N PRO A 257 -21.94 -1.24 5.76
CA PRO A 257 -21.96 -0.16 6.75
C PRO A 257 -23.08 -0.30 7.79
N MET A 258 -24.20 -0.95 7.46
CA MET A 258 -25.28 -1.20 8.42
C MET A 258 -24.88 -2.25 9.46
N ALA A 259 -24.28 -3.36 9.02
CA ALA A 259 -23.74 -4.38 9.94
C ALA A 259 -22.67 -3.79 10.86
N HIS A 260 -21.79 -2.93 10.32
CA HIS A 260 -20.79 -2.22 11.12
C HIS A 260 -21.42 -1.31 12.17
N ARG A 261 -22.43 -0.50 11.81
CA ARG A 261 -23.17 0.35 12.77
C ARG A 261 -23.84 -0.48 13.87
N PHE A 262 -24.41 -1.63 13.52
CA PHE A 262 -25.03 -2.54 14.50
C PHE A 262 -23.98 -3.13 15.47
N ALA A 263 -22.88 -3.67 14.95
CA ALA A 263 -21.78 -4.18 15.76
C ALA A 263 -21.22 -3.09 16.71
N ARG A 264 -21.08 -1.86 16.22
CA ARG A 264 -20.65 -0.71 17.03
C ARG A 264 -21.65 -0.38 18.14
N LYS A 265 -22.96 -0.44 17.87
CA LYS A 265 -24.00 -0.21 18.89
C LYS A 265 -23.94 -1.29 19.99
N LEU A 266 -23.78 -2.55 19.61
CA LEU A 266 -23.59 -3.64 20.57
C LEU A 266 -22.32 -3.45 21.40
N LEU A 267 -21.23 -3.00 20.77
CA LEU A 267 -19.97 -2.73 21.47
C LEU A 267 -20.10 -1.58 22.47
N GLN A 268 -20.91 -0.57 22.17
CA GLN A 268 -21.20 0.52 23.10
C GLN A 268 -22.01 0.04 24.31
N GLN A 269 -22.82 -1.01 24.16
CA GLN A 269 -23.62 -1.60 25.24
C GLN A 269 -22.79 -2.53 26.13
N ASP A 270 -21.84 -3.27 25.56
CA ASP A 270 -20.88 -4.09 26.30
C ASP A 270 -19.45 -3.88 25.76
N PRO A 271 -18.76 -2.80 26.19
CA PRO A 271 -17.40 -2.50 25.74
C PRO A 271 -16.37 -3.58 26.12
N SER A 272 -16.70 -4.41 27.11
CA SER A 272 -15.83 -5.47 27.62
C SER A 272 -15.91 -6.76 26.79
N ASN A 273 -16.82 -6.85 25.82
CA ASN A 273 -17.05 -8.06 25.05
C ASN A 273 -16.01 -8.23 23.93
N PRO A 274 -15.06 -9.18 24.06
CA PRO A 274 -13.98 -9.33 23.08
C PRO A 274 -14.49 -9.78 21.71
N HIS A 275 -15.59 -10.55 21.66
CA HIS A 275 -16.15 -11.03 20.39
C HIS A 275 -16.79 -9.90 19.60
N ILE A 276 -17.54 -9.01 20.26
CA ILE A 276 -18.17 -7.86 19.62
C ILE A 276 -17.10 -6.85 19.18
N ALA A 277 -16.09 -6.59 20.03
CA ALA A 277 -14.97 -5.71 19.71
C ALA A 277 -14.22 -6.21 18.46
N LYS A 278 -13.97 -7.52 18.39
CA LYS A 278 -13.32 -8.13 17.22
C LYS A 278 -14.19 -8.04 15.97
N ALA A 279 -15.49 -8.33 16.08
CA ALA A 279 -16.42 -8.26 14.95
C ALA A 279 -16.53 -6.83 14.40
N GLU A 280 -16.62 -5.82 15.28
CA GLU A 280 -16.58 -4.40 14.90
C GLU A 280 -15.29 -4.09 14.13
N GLY A 281 -14.14 -4.47 14.69
CA GLY A 281 -12.83 -4.20 14.09
C GLY A 281 -12.67 -4.83 12.71
N MET A 282 -13.13 -6.07 12.54
CA MET A 282 -13.10 -6.77 11.24
C MET A 282 -13.97 -6.08 10.19
N LEU A 283 -15.21 -5.70 10.55
CA LEU A 283 -16.10 -4.96 9.65
C LEU A 283 -15.55 -3.58 9.29
N ARG A 284 -15.03 -2.85 10.28
CA ARG A 284 -14.43 -1.54 10.07
C ARG A 284 -13.23 -1.63 9.13
N PHE A 285 -12.31 -2.56 9.37
CA PHE A 285 -11.14 -2.71 8.50
C PHE A 285 -11.51 -3.15 7.08
N HIS A 286 -12.51 -4.02 6.93
CA HIS A 286 -12.98 -4.41 5.60
C HIS A 286 -13.58 -3.24 4.82
N LEU A 287 -14.48 -2.46 5.46
CA LEU A 287 -15.13 -1.33 4.82
C LEU A 287 -14.14 -0.21 4.50
N GLU A 288 -13.25 0.10 5.44
CA GLU A 288 -12.24 1.14 5.28
C GLU A 288 -11.20 0.75 4.22
N GLY A 289 -10.77 -0.50 4.23
CA GLY A 289 -9.75 -1.01 3.30
C GLY A 289 -10.20 -1.08 1.84
N ARG A 290 -11.48 -0.84 1.56
CA ARG A 290 -12.03 -0.74 0.20
C ARG A 290 -12.06 0.70 -0.33
N LYS A 291 -11.86 1.69 0.52
CA LYS A 291 -11.77 3.09 0.10
C LYS A 291 -10.41 3.36 -0.53
N PRO A 292 -10.32 4.28 -1.51
CA PRO A 292 -9.05 4.83 -1.96
C PRO A 292 -8.24 5.36 -0.77
N ILE A 293 -6.92 5.19 -0.80
CA ILE A 293 -6.03 5.52 0.32
C ILE A 293 -6.15 6.97 0.82
N GLY A 294 -6.49 7.90 -0.09
CA GLY A 294 -6.75 9.32 0.23
C GLY A 294 -8.01 9.56 1.06
N GLU A 295 -9.00 8.68 0.94
CA GLU A 295 -10.29 8.74 1.64
C GLU A 295 -10.31 7.89 2.92
N GLN A 296 -9.26 7.11 3.17
CA GLN A 296 -9.16 6.28 4.35
C GLN A 296 -8.96 7.13 5.62
N ALA A 297 -9.44 6.65 6.75
CA ALA A 297 -9.02 7.08 8.08
C ALA A 297 -7.61 6.53 8.35
N TRP A 298 -6.65 7.43 8.55
CA TRP A 298 -5.27 7.08 8.85
C TRP A 298 -5.07 7.05 10.37
N PRO A 299 -4.30 6.09 10.90
CA PRO A 299 -3.82 6.16 12.27
C PRO A 299 -3.07 7.48 12.48
N GLU A 300 -3.26 8.13 13.63
CA GLU A 300 -2.66 9.44 13.94
C GLU A 300 -1.15 9.47 13.70
N ARG A 301 -0.47 8.36 14.05
CA ARG A 301 0.97 8.18 13.87
C ARG A 301 1.43 8.22 12.41
N LEU A 302 0.54 7.91 11.47
CA LEU A 302 0.86 7.92 10.04
C LEU A 302 0.47 9.26 9.37
N LEU A 303 -0.18 10.19 10.09
CA LEU A 303 -0.65 11.44 9.50
C LEU A 303 0.49 12.35 9.03
N ALA A 304 1.60 12.38 9.75
CA ALA A 304 2.77 13.18 9.38
C ALA A 304 3.38 12.73 8.04
N GLU A 305 3.34 11.43 7.76
CA GLU A 305 3.86 10.84 6.54
C GLU A 305 2.79 10.61 5.47
N ARG A 306 1.52 10.95 5.76
CA ARG A 306 0.40 10.77 4.85
C ARG A 306 0.64 11.45 3.51
N SER A 307 1.27 12.62 3.49
CA SER A 307 1.61 13.35 2.26
C SER A 307 2.61 12.61 1.35
N MET A 308 3.46 11.74 1.90
CA MET A 308 4.41 10.93 1.14
C MET A 308 3.69 9.86 0.31
N PHE A 309 2.57 9.35 0.82
CA PHE A 309 1.85 8.24 0.23
C PHE A 309 0.54 8.64 -0.47
N LEU A 310 -0.01 9.80 -0.10
CA LEU A 310 -1.12 10.35 -0.82
C LEU A 310 -0.62 11.03 -2.09
N PRO A 311 -1.33 10.90 -3.21
CA PRO A 311 -1.17 11.86 -4.28
C PRO A 311 -1.40 13.26 -3.67
N PRO A 312 -0.52 14.25 -3.91
CA PRO A 312 -0.52 15.52 -3.18
C PRO A 312 -1.93 16.13 -3.10
N SER A 313 -2.36 16.70 -1.98
CA SER A 313 -3.72 17.25 -1.87
C SER A 313 -3.74 18.74 -2.18
N LYS A 314 -4.66 19.16 -3.07
CA LYS A 314 -4.99 20.53 -3.49
C LYS A 314 -4.89 21.58 -2.36
N CYS A 315 -3.87 22.45 -2.39
CA CYS A 315 -3.94 23.80 -1.82
C CYS A 315 -3.40 24.78 -2.88
N PHE A 316 -4.18 25.81 -3.20
CA PHE A 316 -3.94 26.70 -4.34
C PHE A 316 -3.08 27.91 -3.98
N ARG A 317 -2.00 28.09 -4.78
CA ARG A 317 -1.08 29.24 -4.98
C ARG A 317 -0.08 29.50 -3.83
N LYS A 318 1.25 29.57 -4.06
CA LYS A 318 2.07 30.02 -5.22
C LYS A 318 2.85 28.89 -5.92
N LEU A 319 3.07 29.06 -7.23
CA LEU A 319 3.64 28.11 -8.20
C LEU A 319 5.09 27.66 -7.91
N LYS A 320 5.27 26.41 -7.43
CA LYS A 320 6.47 25.56 -7.65
C LYS A 320 6.20 24.04 -7.77
N ASP A 321 4.97 23.55 -7.55
CA ASP A 321 4.70 22.10 -7.39
C ASP A 321 4.04 21.42 -8.61
N ILE A 322 4.64 21.52 -9.79
CA ILE A 322 4.23 20.68 -10.93
C ILE A 322 5.13 19.44 -10.94
N LEU A 323 4.56 18.29 -10.61
CA LEU A 323 5.24 17.01 -10.69
C LEU A 323 4.88 16.32 -12.01
N VAL A 324 5.88 16.02 -12.83
CA VAL A 324 5.72 15.19 -14.03
C VAL A 324 6.21 13.78 -13.73
N THR A 325 5.36 12.78 -13.94
CA THR A 325 5.62 11.37 -13.65
C THR A 325 5.12 10.49 -14.80
N SER A 326 5.62 9.25 -14.90
CA SER A 326 5.03 8.26 -15.79
C SER A 326 3.65 7.84 -15.29
N ALA A 327 2.69 7.71 -16.21
CA ALA A 327 1.35 7.24 -15.89
C ALA A 327 1.36 5.73 -15.62
N THR A 328 0.48 5.31 -14.72
CA THR A 328 0.26 3.92 -14.35
C THR A 328 -1.11 3.44 -14.84
N PRO A 329 -1.41 2.12 -14.79
CA PRO A 329 -2.76 1.62 -15.11
C PRO A 329 -3.88 2.28 -14.28
N PHE A 330 -3.57 2.81 -13.09
CA PHE A 330 -4.53 3.51 -12.23
C PHE A 330 -4.91 4.90 -12.77
N ASP A 331 -4.09 5.48 -13.65
CA ASP A 331 -4.32 6.83 -14.18
C ASP A 331 -5.25 6.86 -15.38
N ILE A 332 -5.57 5.70 -15.95
CA ILE A 332 -6.30 5.58 -17.22
C ILE A 332 -7.66 6.28 -17.16
N ASN A 333 -8.41 6.14 -16.07
CA ASN A 333 -9.70 6.82 -15.94
C ASN A 333 -9.53 8.35 -15.95
N ALA A 334 -8.61 8.86 -15.12
CA ALA A 334 -8.34 10.30 -15.03
C ALA A 334 -7.77 10.86 -16.34
N LEU A 335 -6.95 10.10 -17.06
CA LEU A 335 -6.44 10.44 -18.40
C LEU A 335 -7.58 10.56 -19.41
N VAL A 336 -8.50 9.60 -19.43
CA VAL A 336 -9.66 9.62 -20.34
C VAL A 336 -10.57 10.81 -20.04
N ASP A 337 -10.82 11.08 -18.76
CA ASP A 337 -11.59 12.25 -18.32
C ASP A 337 -10.91 13.55 -18.74
N LEU A 338 -9.61 13.71 -18.45
CA LEU A 338 -8.88 14.90 -18.83
C LEU A 338 -8.78 15.05 -20.36
N HIS A 339 -8.61 13.96 -21.11
CA HIS A 339 -8.61 14.00 -22.57
C HIS A 339 -9.92 14.55 -23.11
N GLY A 340 -11.06 14.11 -22.57
CA GLY A 340 -12.38 14.63 -22.94
C GLY A 340 -12.58 16.12 -22.65
N VAL A 341 -11.88 16.67 -21.65
CA VAL A 341 -11.87 18.10 -21.33
C VAL A 341 -10.92 18.87 -22.26
N CYS A 342 -9.76 18.31 -22.60
CA CYS A 342 -8.74 18.96 -23.41
C CYS A 342 -9.11 19.06 -24.90
N PHE A 343 -9.95 18.15 -25.40
CA PHE A 343 -10.19 17.98 -26.83
C PHE A 343 -11.68 17.96 -27.16
N SER A 344 -12.08 18.74 -28.17
CA SER A 344 -13.48 18.79 -28.62
C SER A 344 -13.87 17.55 -29.43
N LYS A 345 -15.13 17.11 -29.29
CA LYS A 345 -15.68 15.96 -30.06
C LYS A 345 -15.65 16.18 -31.57
N HIS A 346 -15.78 17.43 -32.02
CA HIS A 346 -15.81 17.77 -33.45
C HIS A 346 -14.42 17.68 -34.10
N GLU A 347 -13.36 17.84 -33.30
CA GLU A 347 -12.00 17.94 -33.82
C GLU A 347 -11.11 16.74 -33.46
N HIS A 348 -11.56 15.86 -32.56
CA HIS A 348 -10.75 14.77 -32.05
C HIS A 348 -11.45 13.42 -32.18
N ILE A 349 -11.03 12.65 -33.20
CA ILE A 349 -11.59 11.34 -33.54
C ILE A 349 -11.70 10.40 -32.32
N PRO A 350 -10.65 10.22 -31.48
CA PRO A 350 -10.76 9.41 -30.28
C PRO A 350 -11.90 9.83 -29.33
N VAL A 351 -12.14 11.14 -29.15
CA VAL A 351 -13.23 11.63 -28.29
C VAL A 351 -14.59 11.34 -28.93
N ARG A 352 -14.70 11.46 -30.25
CA ARG A 352 -15.91 11.15 -31.01
C ARG A 352 -16.28 9.67 -30.96
N LEU A 353 -15.28 8.78 -30.96
CA LEU A 353 -15.47 7.33 -30.78
C LEU A 353 -15.83 6.96 -29.33
N GLY A 354 -15.83 7.91 -28.41
CA GLY A 354 -16.38 7.77 -27.07
C GLY A 354 -15.41 7.20 -26.03
N ARG A 355 -15.86 7.24 -24.77
CA ARG A 355 -15.07 6.84 -23.59
C ARG A 355 -14.47 5.42 -23.70
N PRO A 356 -15.20 4.37 -24.14
CA PRO A 356 -14.64 3.02 -24.20
C PRO A 356 -13.44 2.90 -25.13
N PHE A 357 -13.48 3.58 -26.29
CA PHE A 357 -12.36 3.60 -27.23
C PHE A 357 -11.16 4.34 -26.64
N LEU A 358 -11.38 5.51 -26.03
CA LEU A 358 -10.32 6.24 -25.32
C LEU A 358 -9.67 5.40 -24.20
N MET A 359 -10.46 4.65 -23.44
CA MET A 359 -9.92 3.73 -22.42
C MET A 359 -9.02 2.65 -23.03
N ALA A 360 -9.40 2.07 -24.18
CA ALA A 360 -8.57 1.09 -24.87
C ALA A 360 -7.25 1.71 -25.37
N VAL A 361 -7.32 2.91 -25.95
CA VAL A 361 -6.14 3.67 -26.40
C VAL A 361 -5.17 3.91 -25.25
N TYR A 362 -5.64 4.42 -24.10
CA TYR A 362 -4.77 4.66 -22.95
C TYR A 362 -4.27 3.39 -22.28
N ARG A 363 -5.06 2.31 -22.24
CA ARG A 363 -4.55 1.01 -21.81
C ARG A 363 -3.35 0.59 -22.64
N TRP A 364 -3.46 0.68 -23.96
CA TRP A 364 -2.38 0.33 -24.88
C TRP A 364 -1.14 1.20 -24.64
N PHE A 365 -1.29 2.53 -24.60
CA PHE A 365 -0.16 3.45 -24.34
C PHE A 365 0.49 3.29 -22.96
N VAL A 366 -0.24 2.84 -21.95
CA VAL A 366 0.31 2.62 -20.60
C VAL A 366 0.96 1.24 -20.48
N SER A 367 0.49 0.24 -21.22
CA SER A 367 0.99 -1.14 -21.13
C SER A 367 2.04 -1.52 -22.17
N SER A 368 2.15 -0.78 -23.27
CA SER A 368 3.04 -1.13 -24.38
C SER A 368 4.49 -0.71 -24.06
N PRO A 369 5.48 -1.59 -24.24
CA PRO A 369 6.88 -1.31 -23.91
C PRO A 369 7.46 -0.15 -24.72
N ASP A 370 7.01 -0.01 -25.96
CA ASP A 370 7.50 0.99 -26.92
C ASP A 370 6.79 2.35 -26.78
N THR A 371 6.06 2.54 -25.69
CA THR A 371 5.29 3.77 -25.45
C THR A 371 5.61 4.34 -24.08
N SER A 372 5.27 5.61 -23.90
CA SER A 372 5.28 6.27 -22.60
C SER A 372 4.12 7.23 -22.50
N VAL A 373 3.51 7.30 -21.32
CA VAL A 373 2.55 8.35 -20.99
C VAL A 373 3.11 9.12 -19.81
N LEU A 374 3.30 10.41 -19.98
CA LEU A 374 3.72 11.29 -18.89
C LEU A 374 2.52 12.11 -18.45
N VAL A 375 2.33 12.23 -17.15
CA VAL A 375 1.26 13.00 -16.53
C VAL A 375 1.84 14.10 -15.66
N ALA A 376 1.26 15.29 -15.77
CA ALA A 376 1.54 16.41 -14.91
C ALA A 376 0.48 16.47 -13.81
N ARG A 377 0.96 16.57 -12.57
CA ARG A 377 0.13 16.71 -11.38
C ARG A 377 0.41 18.03 -10.69
N GLN A 378 -0.64 18.66 -10.21
CA GLN A 378 -0.56 19.82 -9.35
C GLN A 378 -1.57 19.64 -8.22
N GLY A 379 -1.08 19.60 -6.98
CA GLY A 379 -1.90 19.17 -5.85
C GLY A 379 -2.58 17.82 -6.12
N GLY A 380 -1.79 16.85 -6.65
CA GLY A 380 -2.12 15.43 -6.90
C GLY A 380 -3.19 15.15 -7.94
N ARG A 381 -3.97 16.17 -8.33
CA ARG A 381 -4.85 16.13 -9.49
C ARG A 381 -4.03 16.04 -10.77
N LEU A 382 -4.45 15.16 -11.67
CA LEU A 382 -3.93 15.09 -13.03
C LEU A 382 -4.44 16.33 -13.80
N VAL A 383 -3.52 17.20 -14.19
CA VAL A 383 -3.82 18.50 -14.82
C VAL A 383 -3.22 18.64 -16.23
N GLY A 384 -2.37 17.70 -16.63
CA GLY A 384 -1.89 17.60 -18.00
C GLY A 384 -1.33 16.21 -18.30
N PHE A 385 -1.18 15.90 -19.57
CA PHE A 385 -0.55 14.67 -20.02
C PHE A 385 0.11 14.83 -21.39
N THR A 386 1.02 13.92 -21.70
CA THR A 386 1.56 13.72 -23.04
C THR A 386 1.85 12.24 -23.29
N THR A 387 1.58 11.76 -24.50
CA THR A 387 1.78 10.35 -24.89
C THR A 387 2.84 10.27 -25.98
N LEU A 388 3.80 9.37 -25.79
CA LEU A 388 4.96 9.13 -26.64
C LEU A 388 4.92 7.69 -27.16
N SER A 389 5.40 7.51 -28.39
CA SER A 389 5.64 6.21 -29.00
C SER A 389 6.99 6.24 -29.69
N ASP A 390 7.79 5.20 -29.51
CA ASP A 390 9.14 5.11 -30.08
C ASP A 390 9.10 4.92 -31.61
N HIS A 391 7.95 4.50 -32.14
CA HIS A 391 7.68 4.27 -33.56
C HIS A 391 6.32 4.84 -33.98
N PRO A 392 5.97 4.83 -35.29
CA PRO A 392 4.62 5.14 -35.75
C PRO A 392 3.53 4.30 -35.05
N TYR A 393 2.72 4.95 -34.22
CA TYR A 393 1.78 4.28 -33.31
C TYR A 393 0.43 3.92 -33.94
N ASN A 394 0.05 4.55 -35.05
CA ASN A 394 -1.34 4.51 -35.53
C ASN A 394 -1.83 3.08 -35.81
N LEU A 395 -1.07 2.28 -36.55
CA LEU A 395 -1.46 0.90 -36.90
C LEU A 395 -1.45 -0.04 -35.69
N PRO A 396 -0.37 -0.13 -34.89
CA PRO A 396 -0.35 -0.94 -33.67
C PRO A 396 -1.50 -0.59 -32.71
N MET A 397 -1.73 0.71 -32.48
CA MET A 397 -2.81 1.18 -31.61
C MET A 397 -4.18 0.79 -32.14
N LEU A 398 -4.46 1.02 -33.44
CA LEU A 398 -5.75 0.67 -34.06
C LEU A 398 -5.98 -0.84 -34.02
N TRP A 399 -4.95 -1.64 -34.23
CA TRP A 399 -5.03 -3.10 -34.15
C TRP A 399 -5.32 -3.58 -32.73
N ALA A 400 -4.67 -2.99 -31.73
CA ALA A 400 -4.90 -3.27 -30.33
C ALA A 400 -6.31 -2.86 -29.87
N CYS A 401 -6.84 -1.75 -30.41
CA CYS A 401 -8.13 -1.18 -30.04
C CYS A 401 -9.29 -1.60 -30.97
N ARG A 402 -9.08 -2.58 -31.87
CA ARG A 402 -10.03 -2.90 -32.96
C ARG A 402 -11.44 -3.29 -32.48
N ARG A 403 -11.53 -3.97 -31.34
CA ARG A 403 -12.81 -4.42 -30.77
C ARG A 403 -13.64 -3.23 -30.28
N GLU A 404 -13.02 -2.32 -29.54
CA GLU A 404 -13.65 -1.12 -29.01
C GLU A 404 -13.98 -0.14 -30.13
N MET A 405 -13.10 -0.03 -31.13
CA MET A 405 -13.35 0.76 -32.34
C MET A 405 -14.60 0.29 -33.07
N PHE A 406 -14.70 -1.01 -33.35
CA PHE A 406 -15.87 -1.60 -34.01
C PHE A 406 -17.16 -1.40 -33.20
N ARG A 407 -17.09 -1.61 -31.88
CA ARG A 407 -18.23 -1.33 -30.97
C ARG A 407 -18.65 0.13 -30.99
N SER A 408 -17.70 1.06 -31.09
CA SER A 408 -17.99 2.49 -31.20
C SER A 408 -18.64 2.85 -32.54
N TYR A 409 -18.23 2.23 -33.66
CA TYR A 409 -18.89 2.41 -34.95
C TYR A 409 -20.34 1.95 -34.96
N LEU A 410 -20.63 0.79 -34.36
CA LEU A 410 -22.00 0.30 -34.23
C LEU A 410 -22.92 1.26 -33.45
N ARG A 411 -22.36 2.03 -32.50
CA ARG A 411 -23.09 3.03 -31.72
C ARG A 411 -23.21 4.38 -32.41
N HIS A 412 -22.36 4.65 -33.40
CA HIS A 412 -22.29 5.91 -34.12
C HIS A 412 -22.12 5.66 -35.62
N PRO A 413 -23.15 5.13 -36.32
CA PRO A 413 -23.04 4.73 -37.72
C PRO A 413 -22.69 5.90 -38.66
N SER A 414 -23.02 7.14 -38.30
CA SER A 414 -22.60 8.34 -39.03
C SER A 414 -21.08 8.52 -39.11
N ALA A 415 -20.30 7.90 -38.21
CA ALA A 415 -18.84 7.94 -38.24
C ALA A 415 -18.23 7.10 -39.38
N LEU A 416 -18.99 6.17 -39.99
CA LEU A 416 -18.53 5.39 -41.14
C LEU A 416 -18.48 6.21 -42.43
N PHE A 417 -19.26 7.29 -42.52
CA PHE A 417 -19.32 8.17 -43.70
C PHE A 417 -18.32 9.33 -43.62
N ASP A 418 -17.46 9.36 -42.60
CA ASP A 418 -16.47 10.41 -42.46
C ASP A 418 -15.24 10.12 -43.35
N LEU A 419 -15.26 10.69 -44.56
CA LEU A 419 -14.15 10.64 -45.51
C LEU A 419 -12.81 11.05 -44.88
N GLU A 420 -12.81 11.92 -43.86
CA GLU A 420 -11.57 12.39 -43.21
C GLU A 420 -10.88 11.25 -42.45
N LEU A 421 -11.65 10.32 -41.89
CA LEU A 421 -11.10 9.18 -41.15
C LEU A 421 -10.44 8.17 -42.11
N PHE A 422 -11.05 7.94 -43.27
CA PHE A 422 -10.47 7.13 -44.35
C PHE A 422 -9.22 7.77 -44.96
N GLN A 423 -9.21 9.09 -45.15
CA GLN A 423 -8.04 9.82 -45.65
C GLN A 423 -6.85 9.73 -44.69
N ARG A 424 -7.09 9.78 -43.36
CA ARG A 424 -6.02 9.57 -42.37
C ARG A 424 -5.47 8.15 -42.40
N LEU A 425 -6.34 7.14 -42.50
CA LEU A 425 -5.91 5.74 -42.62
C LEU A 425 -5.10 5.51 -43.91
N GLY A 426 -5.50 6.11 -45.04
CA GLY A 426 -4.75 6.07 -46.30
C GLY A 426 -3.36 6.70 -46.21
N GLY A 427 -3.24 7.86 -45.56
CA GLY A 427 -1.94 8.52 -45.33
C GLY A 427 -1.00 7.73 -44.41
N ILE A 428 -1.54 6.98 -43.45
CA ILE A 428 -0.76 6.07 -42.58
C ILE A 428 -0.19 4.89 -43.38
N LEU A 429 -0.94 4.36 -44.35
CA LEU A 429 -0.47 3.30 -45.24
C LEU A 429 0.58 3.78 -46.25
N ALA A 430 0.46 5.02 -46.76
CA ALA A 430 1.44 5.59 -47.68
C ALA A 430 2.81 5.86 -47.01
N ASN A 431 2.83 6.29 -45.75
CA ASN A 431 4.06 6.55 -44.99
C ASN A 431 4.84 5.29 -44.56
N ARG A 432 4.33 4.08 -44.85
CA ARG A 432 5.08 2.82 -44.62
C ARG A 432 6.21 2.57 -45.63
N LEU A 433 6.21 3.26 -46.77
CA LEU A 433 7.18 3.02 -47.84
C LEU A 433 8.48 3.83 -47.70
N GLY A 434 8.57 4.72 -46.70
CA GLY A 434 9.77 5.53 -46.42
C GLY A 434 10.41 5.20 -45.07
N GLY A 435 10.57 3.92 -44.75
CA GLY A 435 11.16 3.43 -43.50
C GLY A 435 12.59 3.92 -43.29
N SER A 436 12.73 5.13 -42.75
CA SER A 436 13.99 5.59 -42.19
C SER A 436 14.37 4.70 -41.01
N ALA A 437 15.58 4.14 -41.04
CA ALA A 437 16.15 3.34 -39.96
C ALA A 437 16.42 4.16 -38.67
N GLU A 438 16.18 5.47 -38.69
CA GLU A 438 16.38 6.35 -37.54
C GLU A 438 15.33 6.13 -36.44
N LYS A 439 15.79 6.08 -35.18
CA LYS A 439 14.93 6.02 -33.99
C LYS A 439 14.23 7.35 -33.72
N VAL A 440 13.09 7.59 -34.37
CA VAL A 440 12.31 8.84 -34.24
C VAL A 440 11.02 8.60 -33.44
N ALA A 441 10.98 9.17 -32.24
CA ALA A 441 9.78 9.12 -31.41
C ALA A 441 8.65 10.03 -31.95
N GLN A 442 7.40 9.68 -31.65
CA GLN A 442 6.21 10.43 -32.01
C GLN A 442 5.38 10.81 -30.78
N ILE A 443 5.04 12.09 -30.65
CA ILE A 443 4.06 12.56 -29.68
C ILE A 443 2.66 12.44 -30.30
N ALA A 444 1.85 11.55 -29.75
CA ALA A 444 0.49 11.31 -30.23
C ALA A 444 -0.51 12.35 -29.71
N PHE A 445 -0.53 12.59 -28.40
CA PHE A 445 -1.45 13.51 -27.74
C PHE A 445 -0.69 14.33 -26.69
N THR A 446 -1.02 15.62 -26.58
CA THR A 446 -0.60 16.46 -25.45
C THR A 446 -1.79 17.33 -25.04
N GLY A 447 -2.22 17.22 -23.79
CA GLY A 447 -3.35 17.96 -23.24
C GLY A 447 -3.01 18.60 -21.91
N VAL A 448 -3.52 19.82 -21.67
CA VAL A 448 -3.48 20.49 -20.37
C VAL A 448 -4.87 20.99 -20.07
N ASP A 449 -5.36 20.68 -18.87
CA ASP A 449 -6.66 21.12 -18.36
C ASP A 449 -6.80 22.64 -18.59
N PRO A 450 -7.87 23.11 -19.25
CA PRO A 450 -8.10 24.53 -19.52
C PRO A 450 -7.96 25.43 -18.30
N ALA A 451 -8.33 24.95 -17.10
CA ALA A 451 -8.20 25.72 -15.87
C ALA A 451 -6.74 25.90 -15.40
N PHE A 452 -5.82 25.08 -15.92
CA PHE A 452 -4.40 25.04 -15.54
C PHE A 452 -3.46 25.49 -16.66
N GLN A 453 -4.04 25.92 -17.77
CA GLN A 453 -3.32 26.45 -18.92
C GLN A 453 -2.59 27.77 -18.57
N GLY A 454 -1.43 27.99 -19.20
CA GLY A 454 -0.61 29.20 -18.99
C GLY A 454 0.33 29.12 -17.77
N GLN A 455 0.29 28.02 -17.01
CA GLN A 455 1.08 27.81 -15.81
C GLN A 455 2.41 27.06 -16.04
N GLY A 456 2.88 26.96 -17.29
CA GLY A 456 4.11 26.23 -17.62
C GLY A 456 3.99 24.70 -17.68
N ILE A 457 2.83 24.10 -17.36
CA ILE A 457 2.61 22.64 -17.39
C ILE A 457 2.96 22.01 -18.75
N GLY A 458 2.52 22.64 -19.85
CA GLY A 458 2.85 22.15 -21.19
C GLY A 458 4.36 22.14 -21.48
N LYS A 459 5.10 23.13 -20.95
CA LYS A 459 6.56 23.21 -21.07
C LYS A 459 7.23 22.11 -20.26
N ALA A 460 6.77 21.87 -19.03
CA ALA A 460 7.26 20.79 -18.18
C ALA A 460 7.04 19.41 -18.81
N LEU A 461 5.85 19.14 -19.34
CA LEU A 461 5.54 17.88 -20.06
C LEU A 461 6.42 17.71 -21.30
N LYS A 462 6.71 18.79 -22.03
CA LYS A 462 7.57 18.74 -23.22
C LYS A 462 9.02 18.46 -22.85
N ALA A 463 9.56 19.13 -21.84
CA ALA A 463 10.90 18.88 -21.34
C ALA A 463 11.07 17.44 -20.84
N ALA A 464 10.10 16.92 -20.08
CA ALA A 464 10.11 15.53 -19.63
C ALA A 464 10.03 14.54 -20.80
N SER A 465 9.26 14.86 -21.85
CA SER A 465 9.21 14.04 -23.07
C SER A 465 10.58 13.97 -23.76
N ILE A 466 11.29 15.08 -23.83
CA ILE A 466 12.63 15.15 -24.40
C ILE A 466 13.61 14.29 -23.60
N SER A 467 13.57 14.37 -22.26
CA SER A 467 14.41 13.53 -21.38
C SER A 467 14.18 12.04 -21.64
N VAL A 468 12.92 11.61 -21.63
CA VAL A 468 12.55 10.19 -21.86
C VAL A 468 13.02 9.71 -23.23
N CYS A 469 12.88 10.53 -24.27
CA CYS A 469 13.35 10.16 -25.61
C CYS A 469 14.89 10.06 -25.66
N ARG A 470 15.62 10.96 -25.01
CA ARG A 470 17.09 10.90 -24.93
C ARG A 470 17.56 9.66 -24.18
N GLU A 471 16.95 9.35 -23.03
CA GLU A 471 17.23 8.15 -22.24
C GLU A 471 16.98 6.85 -23.03
N ARG A 472 16.00 6.86 -23.94
CA ARG A 472 15.70 5.74 -24.85
C ARG A 472 16.58 5.69 -26.11
N GLY A 473 17.53 6.61 -26.25
CA GLY A 473 18.42 6.69 -27.41
C GLY A 473 17.69 7.04 -28.71
N MET A 474 16.65 7.87 -28.63
CA MET A 474 15.98 8.43 -29.80
C MET A 474 16.85 9.53 -30.42
N VAL A 475 16.91 9.59 -31.74
CA VAL A 475 17.67 10.62 -32.47
C VAL A 475 16.84 11.85 -32.80
N ALA A 476 15.51 11.74 -32.75
CA ALA A 476 14.60 12.87 -32.94
C ALA A 476 13.22 12.61 -32.32
N ILE A 477 12.46 13.68 -32.14
CA ILE A 477 11.04 13.64 -31.74
C ILE A 477 10.22 14.36 -32.80
N SER A 478 9.09 13.80 -33.19
CA SER A 478 8.14 14.43 -34.10
C SER A 478 6.74 14.55 -33.50
N THR A 479 6.00 15.56 -33.95
CA THR A 479 4.60 15.74 -33.56
C THR A 479 3.81 16.41 -34.68
N GLY A 480 2.56 16.00 -34.85
CA GLY A 480 1.62 16.64 -35.76
C GLY A 480 0.68 17.57 -35.01
N VAL A 481 0.66 18.85 -35.38
CA VAL A 481 -0.20 19.87 -34.76
C VAL A 481 -1.15 20.44 -35.80
N ARG A 482 -2.41 20.71 -35.45
CA ARG A 482 -3.34 21.41 -36.35
C ARG A 482 -2.79 22.80 -36.68
N ARG A 483 -2.84 23.21 -37.95
CA ARG A 483 -2.34 24.51 -38.41
C ARG A 483 -2.98 25.68 -37.65
N GLN A 484 -4.25 25.55 -37.27
CA GLN A 484 -4.99 26.55 -36.48
C GLN A 484 -4.64 26.58 -34.98
N ASN A 485 -3.99 25.53 -34.45
CA ASN A 485 -3.63 25.47 -33.02
C ASN A 485 -2.31 26.21 -32.76
N GLN A 486 -2.35 27.53 -32.88
CA GLN A 486 -1.17 28.40 -32.73
C GLN A 486 -0.50 28.26 -31.37
N ARG A 487 -1.29 27.98 -30.32
CA ARG A 487 -0.76 27.77 -28.97
C ARG A 487 0.14 26.54 -28.89
N ALA A 488 -0.30 25.41 -29.43
CA ALA A 488 0.50 24.20 -29.45
C ALA A 488 1.74 24.35 -30.35
N ARG A 489 1.63 25.09 -31.47
CA ARG A 489 2.78 25.41 -32.33
C ARG A 489 3.85 26.19 -31.56
N ARG A 490 3.48 27.33 -30.96
CA ARG A 490 4.39 28.15 -30.14
C ARG A 490 5.05 27.34 -29.01
N LEU A 491 4.30 26.46 -28.35
CA LEU A 491 4.85 25.61 -27.30
C LEU A 491 5.94 24.66 -27.82
N ASN A 492 5.76 24.09 -29.01
CA ASN A 492 6.75 23.21 -29.63
C ASN A 492 7.96 24.00 -30.16
N GLU A 493 7.73 25.14 -30.82
CA GLU A 493 8.79 26.04 -31.30
C GLU A 493 9.68 26.52 -30.14
N GLN A 494 9.08 26.91 -29.01
CA GLN A 494 9.82 27.26 -27.78
C GLN A 494 10.63 26.10 -27.17
N ALA A 495 10.28 24.86 -27.52
CA ALA A 495 11.02 23.67 -27.13
C ALA A 495 12.05 23.22 -28.19
N GLY A 496 12.29 24.06 -29.21
CA GLY A 496 13.28 23.83 -30.27
C GLY A 496 12.77 23.02 -31.47
N PHE A 497 11.47 22.70 -31.53
CA PHE A 497 10.93 22.00 -32.70
C PHE A 497 10.88 22.93 -33.92
N VAL A 498 11.26 22.39 -35.08
CA VAL A 498 11.23 23.08 -36.36
C VAL A 498 10.18 22.45 -37.27
N GLU A 499 9.49 23.25 -38.07
CA GLU A 499 8.52 22.76 -39.06
C GLU A 499 9.21 21.94 -40.16
N VAL A 500 8.57 20.84 -40.56
CA VAL A 500 9.03 19.96 -41.65
C VAL A 500 8.01 20.08 -42.80
N PRO A 501 8.20 21.02 -43.74
CA PRO A 501 7.19 21.33 -44.76
C PRO A 501 6.82 20.14 -45.64
N SER A 502 7.76 19.23 -45.89
CA SER A 502 7.55 18.02 -46.69
C SER A 502 6.56 17.02 -46.07
N LEU A 503 6.35 17.07 -44.75
CA LEU A 503 5.39 16.23 -44.03
C LEU A 503 4.09 16.97 -43.72
N SER A 504 4.12 18.31 -43.74
CA SER A 504 2.96 19.16 -43.48
C SER A 504 1.87 19.00 -44.56
N THR A 505 0.63 19.06 -44.13
CA THR A 505 -0.56 19.03 -45.00
C THR A 505 -1.31 20.36 -44.91
N ARG A 506 -2.42 20.49 -45.63
CA ARG A 506 -3.33 21.65 -45.51
C ARG A 506 -3.83 21.84 -44.07
N ARG A 507 -4.03 20.76 -43.31
CA ARG A 507 -4.64 20.80 -41.95
C ARG A 507 -3.63 20.61 -40.81
N LEU A 508 -2.56 19.86 -41.03
CA LEU A 508 -1.55 19.55 -40.02
C LEU A 508 -0.21 20.15 -40.40
N VAL A 509 0.44 20.76 -39.43
CA VAL A 509 1.85 21.13 -39.47
C VAL A 509 2.63 20.06 -38.71
N TYR A 510 3.63 19.46 -39.35
CA TYR A 510 4.53 18.53 -38.70
C TYR A 510 5.76 19.27 -38.20
N LEU A 511 6.10 19.01 -36.94
CA LEU A 511 7.21 19.63 -36.24
C LEU A 511 8.18 18.51 -35.81
N ARG A 512 9.49 18.73 -35.95
CA ARG A 512 10.55 17.80 -35.56
C ARG A 512 11.60 18.52 -34.71
N LEU A 513 12.07 17.86 -33.67
CA LEU A 513 13.22 18.25 -32.86
C LEU A 513 14.30 17.20 -33.04
N ASP A 514 15.50 17.61 -33.45
CA ASP A 514 16.69 16.75 -33.44
C ASP A 514 17.21 16.64 -32.00
N LEU A 515 17.62 15.43 -31.59
CA LEU A 515 18.12 15.16 -30.24
C LEU A 515 19.62 14.84 -30.21
N ARG A 516 20.29 14.88 -31.37
CA ARG A 516 21.74 14.63 -31.50
C ARG A 516 22.58 15.81 -31.00
N ASP A 517 21.97 16.98 -30.92
CA ASP A 517 22.50 18.20 -30.30
C ASP A 517 22.08 18.29 -28.81
#